data_AF-A0A932LPR0-F1
#
_entry.id   AF-A0A932LPR0-F1
#
_cell.length_a   1.000
_cell.length_b   1.000
_cell.length_c   1.000
_cell.angle_alpha   90.00
_cell.angle_beta   90.00
_cell.angle_gamma   90.00
#
_symmetry.space_group_name_H-M   'P 1'
#
loop_
_entity.id
_entity.type
_entity.pdbx_description
1 polymer ?
#
loop_
_entity_poly.entity_id
_entity_poly.type
_entity_poly.pdbx_seq_one_letter_code
_entity_poly.pdbx_strand_id
1 'polypeptide(L)'
;MKTITCWDDLCPYGIEALTGESCGLSYRILCDVTTRGKSVLQKMLGITELVLAENWNRATEEEPHIGSVMLAPEILTPVAVFALLESGCTEAWSVERAGIVGIEPIDSPAEIEALKRHYAERLGRRFGYFGTAGDRNRHVMTGRVQ
;
A
#
# COMPACT_ATOMS: atom_id res chain seq x y z
N MET A 1 -13.85 -5.53 5.92
CA MET A 1 -13.08 -5.65 4.66
C MET A 1 -12.82 -4.26 4.13
N LYS A 2 -11.62 -4.04 3.59
CA LYS A 2 -11.22 -2.81 2.91
C LYS A 2 -10.90 -3.08 1.45
N THR A 3 -11.07 -2.10 0.58
CA THR A 3 -10.78 -2.25 -0.86
C THR A 3 -10.01 -1.04 -1.38
N ILE A 4 -9.04 -1.30 -2.25
CA ILE A 4 -8.33 -0.29 -3.03
C ILE A 4 -8.54 -0.64 -4.50
N THR A 5 -9.34 0.17 -5.19
CA THR A 5 -9.79 -0.04 -6.57
C THR A 5 -9.26 1.04 -7.51
N CYS A 6 -8.95 2.23 -6.99
CA CYS A 6 -8.23 3.30 -7.67
C CYS A 6 -7.09 3.85 -6.80
N TRP A 7 -6.32 4.80 -7.32
CA TRP A 7 -5.21 5.40 -6.58
C TRP A 7 -5.66 6.41 -5.52
N ASP A 8 -6.85 7.01 -5.67
CA ASP A 8 -7.43 7.90 -4.66
C ASP A 8 -7.78 7.13 -3.38
N ASP A 9 -8.08 5.82 -3.49
CA ASP A 9 -8.31 4.93 -2.35
C ASP A 9 -7.04 4.78 -1.47
N LEU A 10 -5.86 5.26 -1.91
CA LEU A 10 -4.64 5.31 -1.10
C LEU A 10 -4.60 6.50 -0.14
N CYS A 11 -5.44 7.53 -0.35
CA CYS A 11 -5.46 8.74 0.47
C CYS A 11 -5.68 8.45 1.98
N PRO A 12 -6.62 7.57 2.39
CA PRO A 12 -6.79 7.18 3.79
C PRO A 12 -5.57 6.47 4.42
N TYR A 13 -4.58 6.11 3.62
CA TYR A 13 -3.32 5.48 4.05
C TYR A 13 -2.13 6.47 3.98
N GLY A 14 -2.41 7.75 3.70
CA GLY A 14 -1.45 8.83 3.71
C GLY A 14 -0.69 9.02 2.41
N ILE A 15 -1.22 8.53 1.28
CA ILE A 15 -0.60 8.68 -0.05
C ILE A 15 -1.65 9.27 -0.98
N GLU A 16 -1.45 10.52 -1.40
CA GLU A 16 -2.36 11.23 -2.30
C GLU A 16 -1.75 11.28 -3.70
N ALA A 17 -2.38 10.64 -4.68
CA ALA A 17 -1.97 10.72 -6.08
C ALA A 17 -2.46 12.04 -6.69
N LEU A 18 -1.55 12.86 -7.22
CA LEU A 18 -1.86 14.21 -7.71
C LEU A 18 -1.96 14.27 -9.23
N THR A 19 -0.84 14.13 -9.94
CA THR A 19 -0.79 14.30 -11.40
C THR A 19 0.38 13.54 -12.02
N GLY A 20 0.20 13.06 -13.25
CA GLY A 20 1.28 12.52 -14.09
C GLY A 20 2.05 13.58 -14.88
N GLU A 21 1.51 14.81 -14.97
CA GLU A 21 2.07 15.89 -15.80
C GLU A 21 3.44 16.38 -15.29
N SER A 22 3.67 16.28 -13.98
CA SER A 22 4.96 16.63 -13.37
C SER A 22 6.09 15.65 -13.74
N CYS A 23 5.77 14.51 -14.37
CA CYS A 23 6.78 13.63 -14.91
C CYS A 23 7.16 14.06 -16.34
N GLY A 24 8.39 14.54 -16.56
CA GLY A 24 8.88 14.85 -17.91
C GLY A 24 8.93 13.66 -18.89
N LEU A 25 8.76 12.43 -18.39
CA LEU A 25 8.61 11.21 -19.20
C LEU A 25 7.15 10.72 -19.32
N SER A 26 6.20 11.42 -18.71
CA SER A 26 4.77 11.04 -18.61
C SER A 26 4.54 9.60 -18.11
N TYR A 27 5.48 9.07 -17.32
CA TYR A 27 5.49 7.68 -16.87
C TYR A 27 5.13 7.52 -15.39
N ARG A 28 5.45 8.51 -14.56
CA ARG A 28 5.27 8.47 -13.10
C ARG A 28 4.19 9.44 -12.67
N ILE A 29 3.54 9.12 -11.57
CA ILE A 29 2.54 9.95 -10.91
C ILE A 29 3.21 10.62 -9.70
N LEU A 30 3.04 11.93 -9.58
CA LEU A 30 3.41 12.68 -8.40
C LEU A 30 2.45 12.33 -7.26
N CYS A 31 2.99 11.92 -6.12
CA CYS A 31 2.22 11.68 -4.92
C CYS A 31 2.75 12.52 -3.76
N ASP A 32 1.87 13.22 -3.05
CA ASP A 32 2.17 13.76 -1.74
C ASP A 32 1.94 12.68 -0.68
N VAL A 33 2.73 12.72 0.41
CA VAL A 33 2.64 11.71 1.46
C VAL A 33 2.66 12.31 2.86
N THR A 34 1.88 11.72 3.76
CA THR A 34 1.93 11.98 5.20
C THR A 34 3.01 11.10 5.85
N THR A 35 3.26 11.29 7.15
CA THR A 35 4.14 10.39 7.93
C THR A 35 3.73 8.92 7.81
N ARG A 36 2.42 8.64 7.78
CA ARG A 36 1.89 7.29 7.61
C ARG A 36 2.20 6.74 6.21
N GLY A 37 1.98 7.53 5.16
CA GLY A 37 2.29 7.14 3.80
C GLY A 37 3.79 6.88 3.59
N LYS A 38 4.65 7.74 4.15
CA LYS A 38 6.11 7.54 4.14
C LYS A 38 6.49 6.20 4.79
N SER A 39 5.88 5.85 5.93
CA SER A 39 6.13 4.56 6.60
C SER A 39 5.75 3.36 5.71
N VAL A 40 4.59 3.42 5.06
CA VAL A 40 4.14 2.39 4.10
C VAL A 40 5.14 2.23 2.96
N LEU A 41 5.58 3.34 2.35
CA LEU A 41 6.57 3.32 1.27
C LEU A 41 7.91 2.76 1.72
N GLN A 42 8.40 3.17 2.88
CA GLN A 42 9.66 2.68 3.45
C GLN A 42 9.62 1.16 3.66
N LYS A 43 8.54 0.66 4.24
CA LYS A 43 8.37 -0.77 4.50
C LYS A 43 8.26 -1.57 3.20
N MET A 44 7.47 -1.06 2.24
CA MET A 44 7.30 -1.68 0.93
C MET A 44 8.62 -1.76 0.15
N LEU A 45 9.42 -0.69 0.19
CA LEU A 45 10.72 -0.62 -0.48
C LEU A 45 11.85 -1.30 0.30
N GLY A 46 11.63 -1.66 1.57
CA GLY A 46 12.66 -2.21 2.45
C GLY A 46 13.79 -1.22 2.74
N ILE A 47 13.46 0.07 2.87
CA ILE A 47 14.43 1.14 3.15
C ILE A 47 14.13 1.79 4.51
N THR A 48 15.18 2.04 5.29
CA THR A 48 15.04 2.59 6.65
C THR A 48 14.66 4.07 6.65
N GLU A 49 15.19 4.84 5.71
CA GLU A 49 14.94 6.28 5.62
C GLU A 49 14.69 6.67 4.16
N LEU A 50 13.46 7.14 3.88
CA LEU A 50 13.08 7.71 2.60
C LEU A 50 13.15 9.24 2.68
N VAL A 51 14.12 9.84 1.98
CA VAL A 51 14.19 11.28 1.81
C VAL A 51 13.21 11.69 0.73
N LEU A 52 12.31 12.62 1.05
CA LEU A 52 11.26 13.11 0.17
C LEU A 52 11.60 14.51 -0.34
N ALA A 53 11.07 14.87 -1.51
CA ALA A 53 11.05 16.26 -1.97
C ALA A 53 10.00 17.06 -1.17
N GLU A 54 10.01 18.39 -1.30
CA GLU A 54 8.95 19.24 -0.75
C GLU A 54 7.57 18.82 -1.31
N ASN A 55 6.56 18.81 -0.46
CA ASN A 55 5.18 18.48 -0.85
C ASN A 55 4.59 19.59 -1.74
N TRP A 56 3.71 19.21 -2.66
CA TRP A 56 3.10 20.16 -3.58
C TRP A 56 1.89 20.86 -2.96
N ASN A 57 1.07 20.09 -2.22
CA ASN A 57 -0.12 20.53 -1.54
C ASN A 57 0.06 20.43 -0.03
N ARG A 58 -0.52 21.37 0.72
CA ARG A 58 -0.67 21.25 2.18
C ARG A 58 -1.89 20.37 2.46
N ALA A 59 -1.70 19.27 3.18
CA ALA A 59 -2.80 18.48 3.74
C ALA A 59 -3.40 19.17 4.97
N THR A 60 -4.23 18.44 5.73
CA THR A 60 -4.81 18.91 6.98
C THR A 60 -3.74 19.15 8.05
N GLU A 61 -4.07 19.91 9.09
CA GLU A 61 -3.15 20.14 10.22
C GLU A 61 -2.89 18.85 11.01
N GLU A 62 -3.86 17.93 11.05
CA GLU A 62 -3.75 16.67 11.78
C GLU A 62 -2.90 15.62 11.04
N GLU A 63 -2.96 15.60 9.71
CA GLU A 63 -2.19 14.68 8.87
C GLU A 63 -1.46 15.45 7.76
N PRO A 64 -0.48 16.30 8.10
CA PRO A 64 0.21 17.13 7.13
C PRO A 64 1.02 16.26 6.15
N HIS A 65 1.04 16.67 4.87
CA HIS A 65 2.01 16.14 3.94
C HIS A 65 3.41 16.58 4.36
N ILE A 66 4.31 15.61 4.43
CA ILE A 66 5.70 15.80 4.85
C ILE A 66 6.68 15.76 3.67
N GLY A 67 6.16 15.52 2.47
CA GLY A 67 6.92 15.56 1.23
C GLY A 67 6.19 14.91 0.07
N SER A 68 6.86 14.90 -1.09
CA SER A 68 6.37 14.30 -2.32
C SER A 68 7.34 13.29 -2.92
N VAL A 69 6.81 12.36 -3.73
CA VAL A 69 7.57 11.34 -4.45
C VAL A 69 6.91 11.01 -5.79
N MET A 70 7.71 10.69 -6.80
CA MET A 70 7.22 10.23 -8.11
C MET A 70 7.18 8.69 -8.14
N LEU A 71 6.00 8.10 -8.28
CA LEU A 71 5.80 6.65 -8.32
C LEU A 71 5.38 6.18 -9.71
N ALA A 72 5.98 5.08 -10.18
CA ALA A 72 5.49 4.40 -11.38
C ALA A 72 4.18 3.66 -11.07
N PRO A 73 3.19 3.62 -11.99
CA PRO A 73 1.93 2.92 -11.77
C PRO A 73 2.08 1.46 -11.31
N GLU A 74 3.12 0.77 -11.79
CA GLU A 74 3.43 -0.62 -11.47
C GLU A 74 3.82 -0.81 -9.99
N ILE A 75 4.30 0.25 -9.34
CA ILE A 75 4.62 0.27 -7.90
C ILE A 75 3.37 0.54 -7.05
N LEU A 76 2.29 1.09 -7.59
CA LEU A 76 1.10 1.41 -6.81
C LEU A 76 0.35 0.16 -6.32
N THR A 77 0.48 -0.95 -7.05
CA THR A 77 -0.08 -2.25 -6.62
C THR A 77 0.57 -2.76 -5.33
N PRO A 78 1.92 -2.90 -5.23
CA PRO A 78 2.55 -3.23 -3.96
C PRO A 78 2.31 -2.17 -2.88
N VAL A 79 2.23 -0.88 -3.21
CA VAL A 79 1.83 0.16 -2.23
C VAL A 79 0.47 -0.17 -1.62
N ALA A 80 -0.55 -0.49 -2.43
CA ALA A 80 -1.88 -0.85 -1.95
C ALA A 80 -1.87 -2.08 -1.03
N VAL A 81 -1.08 -3.10 -1.37
CA VAL A 81 -0.90 -4.30 -0.52
C VAL A 81 -0.35 -3.91 0.85
N PHE A 82 0.75 -3.16 0.90
CA PHE A 82 1.35 -2.74 2.17
C PHE A 82 0.44 -1.77 2.94
N ALA A 83 -0.23 -0.85 2.26
CA ALA A 83 -1.18 0.07 2.88
C ALA A 83 -2.29 -0.67 3.65
N LEU A 84 -2.87 -1.73 3.06
CA LEU A 84 -3.87 -2.55 3.72
C LEU A 84 -3.29 -3.32 4.90
N LEU A 85 -2.16 -4.00 4.72
CA LEU A 85 -1.51 -4.77 5.79
C LEU A 85 -1.09 -3.88 6.98
N GLU A 86 -0.50 -2.72 6.71
CA GLU A 86 -0.13 -1.75 7.75
C GLU A 86 -1.34 -1.06 8.40
N SER A 87 -2.52 -1.13 7.80
CA SER A 87 -3.76 -0.66 8.41
C SER A 87 -4.43 -1.67 9.35
N GLY A 88 -3.79 -2.85 9.54
CA GLY A 88 -4.28 -3.92 10.40
C GLY A 88 -5.02 -5.03 9.67
N CYS A 89 -5.06 -5.04 8.33
CA CYS A 89 -5.56 -6.21 7.60
C CYS A 89 -4.62 -7.40 7.80
N THR A 90 -5.18 -8.58 8.04
CA THR A 90 -4.42 -9.83 8.18
C THR A 90 -3.92 -10.35 6.84
N GLU A 91 -4.71 -10.11 5.79
CA GLU A 91 -4.39 -10.50 4.42
C GLU A 91 -4.76 -9.38 3.44
N ALA A 92 -4.06 -9.32 2.31
CA ALA A 92 -4.40 -8.48 1.17
C ALA A 92 -4.43 -9.34 -0.10
N TRP A 93 -5.52 -9.28 -0.86
CA TRP A 93 -5.77 -10.16 -2.00
C TRP A 93 -5.81 -9.35 -3.27
N SER A 94 -4.96 -9.65 -4.25
CA SER A 94 -5.11 -9.08 -5.58
C SER A 94 -6.25 -9.77 -6.32
N VAL A 95 -7.17 -9.00 -6.87
CA VAL A 95 -8.29 -9.51 -7.68
C VAL A 95 -8.23 -8.86 -9.05
N GLU A 96 -8.15 -9.67 -10.10
CA GLU A 96 -8.05 -9.17 -11.47
C GLU A 96 -9.23 -8.23 -11.77
N ARG A 97 -8.95 -7.00 -12.24
CA ARG A 97 -9.94 -5.94 -12.54
C ARG A 97 -10.80 -5.48 -11.35
N ALA A 98 -10.45 -5.84 -10.12
CA ALA A 98 -11.14 -5.36 -8.91
C ALA A 98 -10.18 -4.78 -7.85
N GLY A 99 -8.89 -4.67 -8.17
CA GLY A 99 -7.90 -4.05 -7.28
C GLY A 99 -7.42 -4.97 -6.17
N ILE A 100 -7.17 -4.41 -4.99
CA ILE A 100 -6.70 -5.14 -3.81
C ILE A 100 -7.76 -5.12 -2.72
N VAL A 101 -8.09 -6.29 -2.17
CA VAL A 101 -9.04 -6.46 -1.06
C VAL A 101 -8.29 -6.82 0.21
N GLY A 102 -8.45 -6.03 1.27
CA GLY A 102 -7.92 -6.29 2.60
C GLY A 102 -8.93 -7.02 3.47
N ILE A 103 -8.49 -8.12 4.08
CA ILE A 103 -9.25 -8.89 5.05
C ILE A 103 -8.88 -8.40 6.45
N GLU A 104 -9.86 -7.98 7.22
CA GLU A 104 -9.70 -7.51 8.58
C GLU A 104 -9.92 -8.64 9.59
N PRO A 105 -9.32 -8.57 10.80
CA PRO A 105 -9.52 -9.58 11.84
C PRO A 105 -10.98 -9.78 12.25
N ILE A 106 -11.81 -8.74 12.07
CA ILE A 106 -13.23 -8.74 12.45
C ILE A 106 -14.15 -9.30 11.35
N ASP A 107 -13.63 -9.53 10.14
CA ASP A 107 -14.44 -10.03 9.03
C ASP A 107 -14.88 -11.47 9.29
N SER A 108 -16.15 -11.78 9.03
CA SER A 108 -16.66 -13.11 9.34
C SER A 108 -16.13 -14.16 8.35
N PRO A 109 -15.88 -15.41 8.80
CA PRO A 109 -15.48 -16.48 7.89
C PRO A 109 -16.45 -16.71 6.73
N ALA A 110 -17.75 -16.51 6.95
CA ALA A 110 -18.77 -16.69 5.93
C ALA A 110 -18.68 -15.63 4.81
N GLU A 111 -18.39 -14.37 5.17
CA GLU A 111 -18.19 -13.28 4.20
C GLU A 111 -16.90 -13.50 3.40
N ILE A 112 -15.81 -13.93 4.07
CA ILE A 112 -14.54 -14.26 3.43
C ILE A 112 -14.73 -15.40 2.41
N GLU A 113 -15.47 -16.46 2.75
CA GLU A 113 -15.78 -17.56 1.83
C GLU A 113 -16.73 -17.15 0.71
N ALA A 114 -17.68 -16.24 0.96
CA ALA A 114 -18.52 -15.67 -0.09
C ALA A 114 -17.66 -14.88 -1.09
N LEU A 115 -16.72 -14.07 -0.60
CA LEU A 115 -15.79 -13.30 -1.43
C LEU A 115 -14.90 -14.22 -2.28
N LYS A 116 -14.31 -15.27 -1.68
CA LYS A 116 -13.51 -16.26 -2.41
C LYS A 116 -14.29 -16.92 -3.54
N ARG A 117 -15.55 -17.30 -3.28
CA ARG A 117 -16.42 -17.89 -4.32
C ARG A 117 -16.76 -16.88 -5.41
N HIS A 118 -17.06 -15.64 -5.04
CA HIS A 118 -17.40 -14.58 -5.99
C HIS A 118 -16.24 -14.26 -6.94
N TYR A 119 -15.01 -14.29 -6.44
CA TYR A 119 -13.80 -13.98 -7.22
C TYR A 119 -12.97 -15.21 -7.62
N ALA A 120 -13.52 -16.44 -7.53
CA ALA A 120 -12.72 -17.66 -7.66
C ALA A 120 -11.84 -17.72 -8.92
N GLU A 121 -12.36 -17.27 -10.06
CA GLU A 121 -11.64 -17.26 -11.35
C GLU A 121 -10.74 -16.03 -11.55
N ARG A 122 -10.90 -15.01 -10.71
CA ARG A 122 -10.20 -13.71 -10.80
C ARG A 122 -9.24 -13.47 -9.64
N LEU A 123 -9.22 -14.38 -8.66
CA LEU A 123 -8.37 -14.27 -7.48
C LEU A 123 -6.93 -14.49 -7.92
N GLY A 124 -6.13 -13.44 -7.80
CA GLY A 124 -4.70 -13.50 -8.05
C GLY A 124 -3.95 -13.98 -6.82
N ARG A 125 -2.89 -13.25 -6.47
CA ARG A 125 -2.06 -13.54 -5.29
C ARG A 125 -2.71 -13.08 -4.00
N ARG A 126 -2.37 -13.83 -2.95
CA ARG A 126 -2.70 -13.54 -1.56
C ARG A 126 -1.44 -13.14 -0.82
N PHE A 127 -1.49 -12.00 -0.16
CA PHE A 127 -0.38 -11.40 0.56
C PHE A 127 -0.72 -11.33 2.05
N GLY A 128 0.32 -11.42 2.87
CA GLY A 128 0.24 -11.32 4.32
C GLY A 128 1.60 -11.63 4.91
N TYR A 129 1.81 -11.24 6.17
CA TYR A 129 3.06 -11.49 6.90
C TYR A 129 3.17 -12.96 7.37
N PHE A 130 2.98 -13.91 6.45
CA PHE A 130 3.02 -15.35 6.71
C PHE A 130 4.46 -15.91 6.79
N GLY A 131 5.43 -15.14 6.33
CA GLY A 131 6.83 -15.56 6.24
C GLY A 131 7.53 -15.61 7.60
N THR A 132 8.65 -16.33 7.66
CA THR A 132 9.49 -16.48 8.85
C THR A 132 10.14 -15.17 9.31
N ALA A 133 10.18 -14.16 8.45
CA ALA A 133 10.66 -12.82 8.77
C ALA A 133 9.61 -11.99 9.54
N GLY A 134 8.33 -12.36 9.47
CA GLY A 134 7.24 -11.56 10.04
C GLY A 134 7.03 -10.24 9.29
N ASP A 135 6.74 -9.17 10.05
CA ASP A 135 6.45 -7.84 9.54
C ASP A 135 7.69 -7.03 9.16
N ARG A 136 8.84 -7.35 9.76
CA ARG A 136 10.13 -6.74 9.46
C ARG A 136 10.90 -7.66 8.54
N ASN A 137 11.59 -7.11 7.53
CA ASN A 137 12.45 -7.87 6.62
C ASN A 137 13.69 -8.41 7.38
N ARG A 138 13.46 -9.37 8.28
CA ARG A 138 14.47 -9.99 9.11
C ARG A 138 15.04 -11.18 8.37
N HIS A 139 16.31 -11.07 8.01
CA HIS A 139 17.04 -12.16 7.40
C HIS A 139 17.21 -13.29 8.42
N VAL A 140 16.52 -14.42 8.21
CA VAL A 140 16.40 -15.52 9.18
C VAL A 140 17.76 -16.05 9.65
N MET A 141 18.74 -16.15 8.75
CA MET A 141 20.06 -16.70 9.07
C MET A 141 20.95 -15.74 9.87
N THR A 142 20.82 -14.44 9.69
CA THR A 142 21.72 -13.46 10.32
C THR A 142 21.03 -12.63 11.40
N GLY A 143 19.70 -12.69 11.49
CA GLY A 143 18.89 -11.85 12.36
C GLY A 143 18.87 -10.37 11.98
N ARG A 144 19.58 -9.94 10.93
CA ARG A 144 19.63 -8.55 10.47
C ARG A 144 18.25 -8.13 9.97
N VAL A 145 17.82 -6.93 10.39
CA VAL A 145 16.58 -6.28 9.93
C VAL A 145 16.98 -5.21 8.92
N GLN A 146 16.36 -5.24 7.74
CA GLN A 146 16.39 -4.15 6.77
C GLN A 146 15.21 -3.21 7.00
#